data_AF-A0A703SMZ5-F1
#
_entry.id   AF-A0A703SMZ5-F1
#
_cell.length_a   1.000
_cell.length_b   1.000
_cell.length_c   1.000
_cell.angle_alpha   90.00
_cell.angle_beta   90.00
_cell.angle_gamma   90.00
#
_symmetry.space_group_name_H-M   'P 1'
#
loop_
_entity.id
_entity.type
_entity.pdbx_description
1 polymer ?
#
loop_
_entity_poly.entity_id
_entity_poly.type
_entity_poly.pdbx_seq_one_letter_code
_entity_poly.pdbx_strand_id
1 'polypeptide(L)'
;LGLSWYGSVTATAHGAAFSQSMAGNEPRMMIDTGDVAGVPVNGNSGVTNRFGVGVVSAGSSYRRSDISVDVAALPEDVDVSSSVISQVLTEGAVGYRKIDA
;
A
#
# COMPACT_ATOMS: atom_id res chain seq x y z
N LEU A 1 7.66 32.65 -3.38
CA LEU A 1 6.62 31.59 -3.43
C LEU A 1 7.25 30.31 -2.90
N GLY A 2 6.75 29.76 -1.80
CA GLY A 2 7.25 28.51 -1.23
C GLY A 2 6.24 27.39 -1.46
N LEU A 3 6.73 26.23 -1.90
CA LEU A 3 5.95 25.00 -1.96
C LEU A 3 6.25 24.20 -0.69
N SER A 4 5.25 24.01 0.17
CA SER A 4 5.34 23.11 1.32
C SER A 4 4.52 21.85 1.02
N TRP A 5 5.15 20.69 1.17
CA TRP A 5 4.49 19.40 1.01
C TRP A 5 4.78 18.53 2.24
N TYR A 6 3.72 17.91 2.77
CA TYR A 6 3.78 16.98 3.89
C TYR A 6 3.25 15.61 3.44
N GLY A 7 4.13 14.63 3.38
CA GLY A 7 3.83 13.29 2.91
C GLY A 7 5.09 12.46 2.72
N SER A 8 4.92 11.21 2.29
CA SER A 8 6.04 10.31 2.02
C SER A 8 6.00 9.81 0.57
N VAL A 9 7.16 9.42 0.05
CA VAL A 9 7.31 8.74 -1.23
C VAL A 9 7.98 7.40 -0.99
N THR A 10 7.43 6.37 -1.60
CA THR A 10 8.08 5.06 -1.66
C THR A 10 8.25 4.65 -3.10
N ALA A 11 9.49 4.39 -3.51
CA ALA A 11 9.84 3.83 -4.80
C ALA A 11 10.48 2.45 -4.62
N THR A 12 10.08 1.50 -5.46
CA THR A 12 10.61 0.13 -5.52
C THR A 12 10.80 -0.27 -6.98
N ALA A 13 11.35 -1.46 -7.23
CA ALA A 13 11.41 -2.03 -8.58
C ALA A 13 10.02 -2.29 -9.20
N HIS A 14 8.97 -2.37 -8.40
CA HIS A 14 7.59 -2.64 -8.84
C HIS A 14 6.75 -1.36 -9.03
N GLY A 15 7.35 -0.18 -8.79
CA GLY A 15 6.65 1.09 -8.96
C GLY A 15 6.92 2.07 -7.82
N ALA A 16 6.22 3.20 -7.86
CA ALA A 16 6.32 4.23 -6.83
C ALA A 16 4.95 4.81 -6.50
N ALA A 17 4.72 5.09 -5.22
CA ALA A 17 3.50 5.72 -4.74
C ALA A 17 3.78 6.75 -3.65
N PHE A 18 2.91 7.76 -3.59
CA PHE A 18 2.84 8.68 -2.48
C PHE A 18 2.00 8.06 -1.36
N SER A 19 2.31 8.40 -0.13
CA SER A 19 1.52 8.02 1.03
C SER A 19 1.47 9.18 2.02
N GLN A 20 0.60 9.03 3.03
CA GLN A 20 0.63 9.93 4.19
C GLN A 20 2.03 9.95 4.83
N SER A 21 2.31 10.99 5.60
CA SER A 21 3.57 11.06 6.36
C SER A 21 3.61 9.88 7.34
N MET A 22 4.61 9.02 7.18
CA MET A 22 4.87 7.90 8.09
C MET A 22 5.94 8.30 9.08
N ALA A 23 5.80 7.88 10.33
CA ALA A 23 6.76 8.24 11.36
C ALA A 23 8.00 7.33 11.28
N GLY A 24 9.19 7.95 11.19
CA GLY A 24 10.46 7.25 11.41
C GLY A 24 10.73 6.06 10.48
N ASN A 25 11.23 4.97 11.06
CA ASN A 25 11.65 3.74 10.36
C ASN A 25 10.58 2.64 10.40
N GLU A 26 9.30 3.01 10.52
CA GLU A 26 8.23 2.00 10.49
C GLU A 26 8.24 1.24 9.16
N PRO A 27 8.01 -0.09 9.20
CA PRO A 27 7.86 -0.84 7.98
C PRO A 27 6.66 -0.35 7.17
N ARG A 28 6.79 -0.42 5.87
CA ARG A 28 5.77 0.05 4.92
C ARG A 28 5.48 -1.01 3.88
N MET A 29 4.25 -1.01 3.41
CA MET A 29 3.75 -2.03 2.50
C MET A 29 3.32 -1.39 1.19
N MET A 30 3.90 -1.82 0.08
CA MET A 30 3.43 -1.50 -1.26
C MET A 30 2.44 -2.57 -1.71
N ILE A 31 1.21 -2.13 -1.99
CA ILE A 31 0.13 -2.94 -2.54
C ILE A 31 0.00 -2.63 -4.03
N ASP A 32 -0.10 -3.68 -4.83
CA ASP A 32 -0.29 -3.63 -6.28
C ASP A 32 -1.58 -4.37 -6.61
N THR A 33 -2.52 -3.68 -7.26
CA THR A 33 -3.82 -4.19 -7.67
C THR A 33 -3.93 -4.34 -9.18
N GLY A 34 -2.85 -4.75 -9.86
CA GLY A 34 -2.91 -5.17 -11.26
C GLY A 34 -3.41 -4.07 -12.20
N ASP A 35 -2.78 -2.89 -12.15
CA ASP A 35 -3.15 -1.70 -12.93
C ASP A 35 -4.49 -1.04 -12.57
N VAL A 36 -5.24 -1.56 -11.57
CA VAL A 36 -6.48 -0.93 -11.11
C VAL A 36 -6.20 0.25 -10.18
N ALA A 37 -6.47 1.46 -10.66
CA ALA A 37 -6.30 2.69 -9.88
C ALA A 37 -7.48 2.96 -8.94
N GLY A 38 -7.23 3.74 -7.88
CA GLY A 38 -8.29 4.25 -7.01
C GLY A 38 -8.79 3.25 -5.97
N VAL A 39 -8.10 2.13 -5.77
CA VAL A 39 -8.49 1.09 -4.83
C VAL A 39 -8.08 1.50 -3.41
N PRO A 40 -9.02 1.62 -2.45
CA PRO A 40 -8.71 1.88 -1.06
C PRO A 40 -7.99 0.69 -0.41
N VAL A 41 -6.98 1.01 0.40
CA VAL A 41 -6.18 0.03 1.15
C VAL A 41 -6.16 0.41 2.63
N ASN A 42 -6.28 -0.60 3.49
CA ASN A 42 -6.20 -0.54 4.94
C ASN A 42 -7.12 0.54 5.54
N GLY A 43 -8.44 0.41 5.29
CA GLY A 43 -9.43 1.37 5.78
C GLY A 43 -9.24 2.78 5.22
N ASN A 44 -8.86 2.90 3.94
CA ASN A 44 -8.60 4.16 3.25
C ASN A 44 -7.37 4.94 3.79
N SER A 45 -6.44 4.24 4.44
CA SER A 45 -5.13 4.79 4.84
C SER A 45 -4.19 5.01 3.64
N GLY A 46 -4.49 4.37 2.51
CA GLY A 46 -3.86 4.61 1.21
C GLY A 46 -4.83 4.31 0.08
N VAL A 47 -4.52 4.83 -1.10
CA VAL A 47 -5.28 4.61 -2.33
C VAL A 47 -4.29 4.31 -3.45
N THR A 48 -4.59 3.32 -4.30
CA THR A 48 -3.72 2.99 -5.43
C THR A 48 -3.71 4.13 -6.46
N ASN A 49 -2.53 4.42 -6.99
CA ASN A 49 -2.34 5.45 -8.00
C ASN A 49 -2.74 4.95 -9.40
N ARG A 50 -2.52 5.76 -10.43
CA ARG A 50 -2.84 5.42 -11.83
C ARG A 50 -2.20 4.13 -12.37
N PHE A 51 -1.17 3.64 -11.70
CA PHE A 51 -0.44 2.42 -12.07
C PHE A 51 -0.88 1.21 -11.21
N GLY A 52 -1.97 1.34 -10.46
CA GLY A 52 -2.46 0.29 -9.57
C GLY A 52 -1.63 0.06 -8.32
N VAL A 53 -0.67 0.95 -7.98
CA VAL A 53 0.17 0.79 -6.78
C VAL A 53 -0.13 1.82 -5.70
N GLY A 54 -0.18 1.37 -4.44
CA GLY A 54 -0.44 2.19 -3.26
C GLY A 54 0.48 1.79 -2.10
N VAL A 55 0.78 2.72 -1.19
CA VAL A 55 1.66 2.45 -0.04
C VAL A 55 0.96 2.80 1.27
N VAL A 56 0.98 1.87 2.21
CA VAL A 56 0.38 1.99 3.54
C VAL A 56 1.35 1.58 4.64
N SER A 57 1.08 2.01 5.88
CA SER A 57 1.90 1.60 7.02
C SER A 57 1.68 0.11 7.26
N ALA A 58 2.77 -0.61 7.49
CA ALA A 58 2.69 -2.00 7.92
C ALA A 58 2.65 -2.12 9.45
N GLY A 59 2.42 -1.02 10.19
CA GLY A 59 2.35 -1.04 11.64
C GLY A 59 3.74 -1.20 12.28
N SER A 60 3.80 -1.90 13.41
CA SER A 60 5.03 -2.01 14.20
C SER A 60 6.02 -3.05 13.67
N SER A 61 7.31 -2.70 13.70
CA SER A 61 8.42 -3.59 13.40
C SER A 61 8.34 -4.91 14.19
N TYR A 62 8.67 -6.02 13.53
CA TYR A 62 8.72 -7.37 14.11
C TYR A 62 7.38 -7.87 14.67
N ARG A 63 6.26 -7.24 14.27
CA ARG A 63 4.90 -7.69 14.62
C ARG A 63 4.12 -8.04 13.37
N ARG A 64 3.11 -8.89 13.56
CA ARG A 64 2.16 -9.22 12.51
C ARG A 64 1.32 -7.98 12.19
N SER A 65 1.21 -7.71 10.90
CA SER A 65 0.39 -6.66 10.34
C SER A 65 -0.61 -7.27 9.39
N ASP A 66 -1.86 -6.80 9.48
CA ASP A 66 -2.95 -7.23 8.63
C ASP A 66 -3.42 -6.02 7.82
N ILE A 67 -3.22 -6.09 6.50
CA ILE A 67 -3.52 -5.02 5.56
C ILE A 67 -4.65 -5.50 4.66
N SER A 68 -5.79 -4.83 4.70
CA SER A 68 -6.94 -5.13 3.85
C SER A 68 -6.94 -4.32 2.58
N VAL A 69 -7.45 -4.90 1.49
CA VAL A 69 -7.74 -4.23 0.23
C VAL A 69 -9.25 -4.22 0.04
N ASP A 70 -9.80 -3.05 -0.30
CA ASP A 70 -11.24 -2.93 -0.56
C ASP A 70 -11.57 -3.49 -1.95
N VAL A 71 -12.01 -4.74 -1.97
CA VAL A 71 -12.39 -5.45 -3.20
C VAL A 71 -13.67 -4.89 -3.83
N ALA A 72 -14.50 -4.13 -3.09
CA ALA A 72 -15.68 -3.50 -3.66
C ALA A 72 -15.32 -2.33 -4.60
N ALA A 73 -14.10 -1.83 -4.51
CA ALA A 73 -13.57 -0.82 -5.43
C ALA A 73 -12.85 -1.43 -6.65
N LEU A 74 -12.80 -2.76 -6.76
CA LEU A 74 -12.25 -3.45 -7.92
C LEU A 74 -13.35 -3.64 -8.98
N PRO A 75 -12.97 -3.68 -10.27
CA PRO A 75 -13.87 -4.07 -11.36
C PRO A 75 -14.53 -5.44 -11.14
N GLU A 76 -15.69 -5.66 -11.75
CA GLU A 76 -16.48 -6.89 -11.55
C GLU A 76 -15.82 -8.15 -12.14
N ASP A 77 -14.86 -7.99 -13.04
CA ASP A 77 -14.10 -9.05 -13.72
C ASP A 77 -12.81 -9.45 -12.99
N VAL A 78 -12.56 -8.86 -11.82
CA VAL A 78 -11.39 -9.09 -10.99
C VAL A 78 -11.70 -10.14 -9.90
N ASP A 79 -10.94 -11.24 -9.88
CA ASP A 79 -11.09 -12.30 -8.88
C ASP A 79 -9.95 -12.29 -7.84
N VAL A 80 -10.25 -11.75 -6.66
CA VAL A 80 -9.28 -11.64 -5.57
C VAL A 80 -9.32 -12.87 -4.67
N SER A 81 -8.28 -13.72 -4.77
CA SER A 81 -8.12 -14.90 -3.91
C SER A 81 -7.96 -14.57 -2.42
N SER A 82 -7.43 -13.39 -2.08
CA SER A 82 -7.32 -12.95 -0.68
C SER A 82 -7.22 -11.42 -0.60
N SER A 83 -8.18 -10.80 0.06
CA SER A 83 -8.21 -9.35 0.28
C SER A 83 -7.41 -8.90 1.50
N VAL A 84 -6.90 -9.84 2.32
CA VAL A 84 -6.15 -9.55 3.54
C VAL A 84 -4.73 -10.08 3.41
N ILE A 85 -3.78 -9.17 3.61
CA ILE A 85 -2.36 -9.43 3.49
C ILE A 85 -1.77 -9.41 4.89
N SER A 86 -1.32 -10.59 5.34
CA SER A 86 -0.71 -10.76 6.66
C SER A 86 0.79 -10.96 6.54
N GLN A 87 1.59 -10.04 7.08
CA GLN A 87 3.06 -10.14 7.06
C GLN A 87 3.70 -9.67 8.37
N VAL A 88 4.94 -10.11 8.61
CA VAL A 88 5.81 -9.59 9.68
C VAL A 88 7.00 -8.93 8.99
N LEU A 89 7.16 -7.62 9.18
CA LEU A 89 8.23 -6.85 8.54
C LEU A 89 9.23 -6.35 9.58
N THR A 90 10.51 -6.30 9.22
CA THR A 90 11.56 -5.74 10.07
C THR A 90 11.50 -4.22 10.07
N GLU A 91 12.22 -3.58 10.99
CA GLU A 91 12.34 -2.12 10.98
C GLU A 91 12.91 -1.63 9.63
N GLY A 92 12.31 -0.56 9.09
CA GLY A 92 12.68 0.06 7.82
C GLY A 92 12.35 -0.74 6.56
N ALA A 93 11.78 -1.94 6.70
CA ALA A 93 11.48 -2.78 5.54
C ALA A 93 10.38 -2.19 4.65
N VAL A 94 10.50 -2.47 3.36
CA VAL A 94 9.47 -2.20 2.36
C VAL A 94 8.97 -3.54 1.86
N GLY A 95 7.79 -3.95 2.32
CA GLY A 95 7.11 -5.10 1.76
C GLY A 95 6.51 -4.77 0.39
N TYR A 96 6.39 -5.77 -0.47
CA TYR A 96 5.59 -5.70 -1.70
C TYR A 96 4.61 -6.87 -1.76
N ARG A 97 3.37 -6.58 -2.15
CA ARG A 97 2.35 -7.59 -2.40
C ARG A 97 1.49 -7.20 -3.58
N LYS A 98 1.49 -8.06 -4.58
CA LYS A 98 0.51 -8.05 -5.65
C LYS A 98 -0.74 -8.81 -5.22
N ILE A 99 -1.89 -8.19 -5.44
CA ILE A 99 -3.18 -8.84 -5.53
C ILE A 99 -3.39 -9.12 -7.00
N ASP A 100 -3.68 -10.36 -7.34
CA ASP A 100 -4.21 -10.67 -8.67
C ASP A 100 -5.61 -10.07 -8.69
N ALA A 101 -5.67 -8.88 -9.26
CA ALA A 101 -6.88 -8.18 -9.60
C ALA A 101 -7.17 -8.52 -11.07
#